data_AF-A0A928SPK9-F1
#
_entry.id   AF-A0A928SPK9-F1
#
_cell.length_a   1.000
_cell.length_b   1.000
_cell.length_c   1.000
_cell.angle_alpha   90.00
_cell.angle_beta   90.00
_cell.angle_gamma   90.00
#
_symmetry.space_group_name_H-M   'P 1'
#
loop_
_entity.id
_entity.type
_entity.pdbx_description
1 polymer ?
#
loop_
_entity_poly.entity_id
_entity_poly.type
_entity_poly.pdbx_seq_one_letter_code
_entity_poly.pdbx_strand_id
1 'polypeptide(L)'
;MRVGLSFFRRLALLTAVLLALFVGGSAVAQTPPAGMPVRIGVSTPAQPVTEPEQRTGPDPETHAPPADAPRIDSKLAIPPPPAGFNTHDGGWIRFAYEPSLRERVQPLITGADAARADLVRRMGRPVLGKVTVYVARTPGEMASLAPEGAPFPRYAAGVAYSDIGFVLLTLHPVDPNARHDLGEVFRHELAHVALHDAVDGRPVPRWLNEGLAVFASGEGSVTRLQTLWTATVAGELLPLQRLERTFPTDAVGVSVAYAQAADVVRFLIRREDQQRFVQMLERIRKGQEFDSALKDSYGLDLATLEFEWREDVSRRYTFWPALFSGSVVWAGAIGLFVWAWRRRKKRAEVTLARWEREEAAEDELRRRLREAEAGRVRIVIAREPRAEVVPMKPPVEETEVPRVEHDGRWHTLH
;
A
#
# COMPACT_ATOMS: atom_id res chain seq x y z
N MET A 1 -6.19 -27.74 26.97
CA MET A 1 -5.38 -27.77 25.71
C MET A 1 -6.07 -27.07 24.52
N ARG A 2 -6.83 -25.97 24.72
CA ARG A 2 -7.58 -25.27 23.64
C ARG A 2 -7.17 -23.81 23.37
N VAL A 3 -6.32 -23.20 24.21
CA VAL A 3 -5.92 -21.78 24.06
C VAL A 3 -4.73 -21.60 23.11
N GLY A 4 -3.78 -22.55 23.09
CA GLY A 4 -2.58 -22.46 22.24
C GLY A 4 -2.84 -22.66 20.73
N LEU A 5 -3.90 -23.38 20.36
CA LEU A 5 -4.22 -23.63 18.96
C LEU A 5 -4.79 -22.38 18.24
N SER A 6 -5.41 -21.47 19.01
CA SER A 6 -5.98 -20.23 18.47
C SER A 6 -4.90 -19.19 18.12
N PHE A 7 -3.82 -19.13 18.90
CA PHE A 7 -2.71 -18.22 18.67
C PHE A 7 -1.88 -18.65 17.45
N PHE A 8 -1.59 -19.95 17.33
CA PHE A 8 -0.89 -20.49 16.15
C PHE A 8 -1.74 -20.40 14.87
N ARG A 9 -3.07 -20.57 14.96
CA ARG A 9 -3.97 -20.33 13.82
C ARG A 9 -4.01 -18.87 13.40
N ARG A 10 -4.03 -17.92 14.35
CA ARG A 10 -4.03 -16.48 14.05
C ARG A 10 -2.69 -16.00 13.50
N LEU A 11 -1.58 -16.55 14.01
CA LEU A 11 -0.24 -16.24 13.51
C LEU A 11 -0.05 -16.81 12.10
N ALA A 12 -0.44 -18.07 11.86
CA ALA A 12 -0.40 -18.69 10.53
C ALA A 12 -1.33 -18.00 9.52
N LEU A 13 -2.49 -17.48 9.95
CA LEU A 13 -3.36 -16.66 9.09
C LEU A 13 -2.69 -15.34 8.73
N LEU A 14 -1.99 -14.69 9.67
CA LEU A 14 -1.27 -13.45 9.44
C LEU A 14 -0.10 -13.67 8.45
N THR A 15 0.65 -14.77 8.60
CA THR A 15 1.72 -15.12 7.65
C THR A 15 1.15 -15.52 6.28
N ALA A 16 0.01 -16.21 6.22
CA ALA A 16 -0.63 -16.57 4.96
C ALA A 16 -1.23 -15.36 4.23
N VAL A 17 -1.76 -14.37 4.95
CA VAL A 17 -2.24 -13.10 4.36
C VAL A 17 -1.06 -12.26 3.87
N LEU A 18 0.04 -12.20 4.63
CA LEU A 18 1.29 -11.58 4.16
C LEU A 18 1.88 -12.31 2.94
N LEU A 19 1.84 -13.64 2.89
CA LEU A 19 2.34 -14.41 1.74
C LEU A 19 1.41 -14.31 0.52
N ALA A 20 0.09 -14.25 0.73
CA ALA A 20 -0.89 -14.06 -0.36
C ALA A 20 -0.81 -12.68 -0.99
N LEU A 21 -0.42 -11.66 -0.22
CA LEU A 21 -0.08 -10.32 -0.72
C LEU A 21 1.25 -10.28 -1.50
N PHE A 22 2.11 -11.30 -1.36
CA PHE A 22 3.41 -11.42 -2.03
C PHE A 22 3.40 -12.34 -3.27
N VAL A 23 2.37 -13.18 -3.48
CA VAL A 23 2.32 -14.18 -4.57
C VAL A 23 1.13 -13.98 -5.53
N GLY A 24 0.25 -13.01 -5.26
CA GLY A 24 -0.93 -12.73 -6.08
C GLY A 24 -0.62 -12.02 -7.41
N GLY A 25 0.01 -12.72 -8.35
CA GLY A 25 0.33 -12.17 -9.67
C GLY A 25 0.84 -13.20 -10.68
N SER A 26 0.27 -14.40 -10.72
CA SER A 26 0.54 -15.36 -11.80
C SER A 26 -0.70 -15.51 -12.67
N ALA A 27 -0.70 -14.82 -13.82
CA ALA A 27 -1.63 -15.07 -14.90
C ALA A 27 -1.44 -16.51 -15.41
N VAL A 28 -2.51 -17.29 -15.35
CA VAL A 28 -2.59 -18.62 -15.97
C VAL A 28 -2.50 -18.42 -17.48
N ALA A 29 -1.37 -18.83 -18.08
CA ALA A 29 -1.21 -18.90 -19.52
C ALA A 29 -2.14 -20.00 -20.07
N GLN A 30 -3.22 -19.59 -20.74
CA GLN A 30 -4.03 -20.50 -21.54
C GLN A 30 -3.32 -20.75 -22.88
N THR A 31 -3.17 -22.04 -23.21
CA THR A 31 -2.63 -22.54 -24.47
C THR A 31 -3.57 -22.15 -25.63
N PRO A 32 -3.07 -21.60 -26.76
CA PRO A 32 -3.93 -21.31 -27.90
C PRO A 32 -4.23 -22.59 -28.70
N PRO A 33 -5.45 -22.75 -29.26
CA PRO A 33 -5.76 -23.85 -30.15
C PRO A 33 -5.14 -23.62 -31.55
N ALA A 34 -4.64 -24.71 -32.13
CA ALA A 34 -4.10 -24.76 -33.49
C ALA A 34 -5.23 -24.86 -34.53
N GLY A 35 -5.14 -24.10 -35.63
CA GLY A 35 -5.90 -24.39 -36.85
C GLY A 35 -6.13 -23.22 -37.84
N MET A 36 -5.47 -23.32 -39.00
CA MET A 36 -5.80 -22.73 -40.32
C MET A 36 -5.44 -21.25 -40.62
N PRO A 37 -5.30 -20.87 -41.92
CA PRO A 37 -4.18 -21.21 -42.79
C PRO A 37 -3.42 -19.97 -43.31
N VAL A 38 -2.18 -20.22 -43.70
CA VAL A 38 -1.21 -19.28 -44.29
C VAL A 38 -1.80 -18.54 -45.50
N ARG A 39 -1.82 -17.20 -45.45
CA ARG A 39 -1.91 -16.35 -46.64
C ARG A 39 -0.53 -15.80 -46.97
N ILE A 40 0.00 -16.27 -48.09
CA ILE A 40 1.24 -15.80 -48.72
C ILE A 40 0.96 -14.41 -49.29
N GLY A 41 1.52 -13.38 -48.66
CA GLY A 41 1.60 -12.02 -49.19
C GLY A 41 2.99 -11.78 -49.74
N VAL A 42 3.08 -11.52 -51.05
CA VAL A 42 4.32 -11.30 -51.81
C VAL A 42 5.00 -10.01 -51.35
N SER A 43 6.24 -10.13 -50.87
CA SER A 43 7.12 -9.01 -50.54
C SER A 43 7.65 -8.35 -51.82
N THR A 44 7.40 -7.06 -52.00
CA THR A 44 8.07 -6.20 -53.00
C THR A 44 9.24 -5.50 -52.32
N PRO A 45 10.44 -5.40 -52.94
CA PRO A 45 11.64 -4.92 -52.24
C PRO A 45 11.61 -3.41 -52.01
N ALA A 46 12.08 -3.01 -50.81
CA ALA A 46 12.19 -1.64 -50.36
C ALA A 46 13.21 -0.84 -51.18
N GLN A 47 12.86 0.41 -51.52
CA GLN A 47 13.81 1.41 -51.99
C GLN A 47 14.64 1.97 -50.81
N PRO A 48 15.92 2.33 -51.03
CA PRO A 48 16.76 2.88 -49.99
C PRO A 48 16.31 4.30 -49.63
N VAL A 49 15.92 4.52 -48.38
CA VAL A 49 15.66 5.86 -47.84
C VAL A 49 17.01 6.49 -47.47
N THR A 50 17.29 7.62 -48.11
CA THR A 50 18.37 8.56 -47.86
C THR A 50 18.39 9.06 -46.41
N GLU A 51 19.59 9.13 -45.82
CA GLU A 51 19.85 9.79 -44.53
C GLU A 51 19.41 11.26 -44.57
N PRO A 52 18.72 11.78 -43.53
CA PRO A 52 18.62 13.21 -43.32
C PRO A 52 19.80 13.70 -42.48
N GLU A 53 20.69 14.40 -43.19
CA GLU A 53 21.45 15.59 -42.82
C GLU A 53 21.35 16.07 -41.34
N GLN A 54 22.51 16.06 -40.68
CA GLN A 54 22.74 16.64 -39.37
C GLN A 54 22.41 18.15 -39.36
N ARG A 55 21.34 18.55 -38.66
CA ARG A 55 21.15 19.95 -38.25
C ARG A 55 21.84 20.18 -36.92
N THR A 56 22.95 20.90 -36.96
CA THR A 56 23.66 21.47 -35.82
C THR A 56 23.08 22.85 -35.50
N GLY A 57 22.28 22.93 -34.44
CA GLY A 57 21.78 24.18 -33.85
C GLY A 57 20.94 23.87 -32.60
N PRO A 58 20.99 24.68 -31.53
CA PRO A 58 20.20 24.42 -30.33
C PRO A 58 18.72 24.72 -30.60
N ASP A 59 17.89 23.68 -30.58
CA ASP A 59 16.42 23.83 -30.65
C ASP A 59 15.90 24.53 -29.37
N PRO A 60 15.15 25.65 -29.50
CA PRO A 60 14.45 26.26 -28.38
C PRO A 60 13.09 25.59 -28.22
N GLU A 61 13.05 24.29 -27.94
CA GLU A 61 11.83 23.63 -27.47
C GLU A 61 11.89 23.49 -25.94
N THR A 62 11.43 24.58 -25.36
CA THR A 62 11.06 24.90 -23.99
C THR A 62 10.36 23.77 -23.23
N HIS A 63 10.74 23.63 -21.95
CA HIS A 63 10.04 22.93 -20.85
C HIS A 63 8.60 22.50 -21.17
N ALA A 64 8.45 21.26 -21.65
CA ALA A 64 7.13 20.71 -21.91
C ALA A 64 6.36 20.54 -20.58
N PRO A 65 5.13 21.07 -20.48
CA PRO A 65 4.29 20.92 -19.28
C PRO A 65 4.06 19.43 -18.95
N PRO A 66 3.78 19.06 -17.67
CA PRO A 66 3.57 17.68 -17.24
C PRO A 66 2.61 16.89 -18.13
N ALA A 67 2.61 15.55 -18.06
CA ALA A 67 1.93 14.73 -19.09
C ALA A 67 0.45 15.09 -19.16
N ASP A 68 -0.08 15.51 -18.03
CA ASP A 68 -1.47 15.89 -17.79
C ASP A 68 -1.70 17.40 -17.89
N ALA A 69 -0.64 18.21 -18.02
CA ALA A 69 -0.77 19.64 -18.24
C ALA A 69 -0.88 19.98 -19.74
N PRO A 70 -1.77 20.92 -20.09
CA PRO A 70 -2.15 21.21 -21.46
C PRO A 70 -1.05 21.96 -22.21
N ARG A 71 -0.95 21.73 -23.53
CA ARG A 71 -0.08 22.51 -24.43
C ARG A 71 -0.73 23.88 -24.70
N ILE A 72 0.04 24.95 -24.60
CA ILE A 72 -0.46 26.33 -24.59
C ILE A 72 0.05 27.08 -25.82
N ASP A 73 -0.80 27.27 -26.83
CA ASP A 73 -0.50 28.08 -28.03
C ASP A 73 -1.25 29.43 -28.03
N SER A 74 -2.06 29.74 -27.00
CA SER A 74 -2.91 30.94 -26.96
C SER A 74 -3.13 31.50 -25.56
N LYS A 75 -3.60 32.76 -25.46
CA LYS A 75 -4.03 33.37 -24.20
C LYS A 75 -5.28 32.65 -23.66
N LEU A 76 -5.02 31.66 -22.82
CA LEU A 76 -6.00 30.90 -22.07
C LEU A 76 -6.95 31.81 -21.28
N ALA A 77 -8.25 31.51 -21.34
CA ALA A 77 -9.27 32.12 -20.51
C ALA A 77 -10.11 31.02 -19.85
N ILE A 78 -10.53 31.26 -18.61
CA ILE A 78 -11.43 30.34 -17.91
C ILE A 78 -12.81 30.43 -18.57
N PRO A 79 -13.37 29.34 -19.12
CA PRO A 79 -14.71 29.36 -19.69
C PRO A 79 -15.74 29.69 -18.60
N PRO A 80 -16.87 30.35 -18.93
CA PRO A 80 -17.93 30.58 -17.96
C PRO A 80 -18.52 29.24 -17.48
N PRO A 81 -19.00 29.15 -16.23
CA PRO A 81 -19.60 27.92 -15.75
C PRO A 81 -20.89 27.63 -16.53
N PRO A 82 -21.18 26.37 -16.88
CA PRO A 82 -22.40 26.03 -17.60
C PRO A 82 -23.67 26.43 -16.84
N ALA A 83 -24.73 26.73 -17.59
CA ALA A 83 -26.02 27.05 -17.02
C ALA A 83 -26.53 25.92 -16.10
N GLY A 84 -26.98 26.29 -14.91
CA GLY A 84 -27.49 25.34 -13.91
C GLY A 84 -26.44 24.72 -12.99
N PHE A 85 -25.14 25.03 -13.17
CA PHE A 85 -24.11 24.63 -12.20
C PHE A 85 -24.31 25.38 -10.88
N ASN A 86 -24.11 24.67 -9.77
CA ASN A 86 -23.94 25.32 -8.48
C ASN A 86 -22.58 26.00 -8.45
N THR A 87 -22.52 27.17 -7.82
CA THR A 87 -21.27 27.88 -7.57
C THR A 87 -21.06 28.08 -6.07
N HIS A 88 -19.80 28.07 -5.66
CA HIS A 88 -19.39 28.42 -4.31
C HIS A 88 -18.15 29.31 -4.37
N ASP A 89 -18.18 30.43 -3.65
CA ASP A 89 -17.05 31.36 -3.57
C ASP A 89 -16.48 31.34 -2.15
N GLY A 90 -15.26 30.83 -2.03
CA GLY A 90 -14.45 30.79 -0.81
C GLY A 90 -13.44 31.94 -0.72
N GLY A 91 -13.60 33.00 -1.51
CA GLY A 91 -12.71 34.17 -1.55
C GLY A 91 -11.47 33.95 -2.42
N TRP A 92 -10.59 33.01 -2.04
CA TRP A 92 -9.40 32.67 -2.83
C TRP A 92 -9.68 31.55 -3.85
N ILE A 93 -10.75 30.77 -3.64
CA ILE A 93 -11.14 29.65 -4.49
C ILE A 93 -12.61 29.74 -4.87
N ARG A 94 -12.93 29.46 -6.14
CA ARG A 94 -14.30 29.36 -6.63
C ARG A 94 -14.56 27.98 -7.19
N PHE A 95 -15.60 27.32 -6.73
CA PHE A 95 -16.07 26.05 -7.29
C PHE A 95 -17.26 26.28 -8.23
N ALA A 96 -17.31 25.54 -9.33
CA ALA A 96 -18.53 25.32 -10.09
C ALA A 96 -18.72 23.83 -10.39
N TYR A 97 -19.92 23.31 -10.17
CA TYR A 97 -20.17 21.88 -10.30
C TYR A 97 -21.65 21.60 -10.60
N GLU A 98 -21.92 20.47 -11.24
CA GLU A 98 -23.29 20.03 -11.51
C GLU A 98 -24.03 19.73 -10.18
N PRO A 99 -25.32 20.08 -10.04
CA PRO A 99 -26.03 19.97 -8.76
C PRO A 99 -26.05 18.60 -8.08
N SER A 100 -26.05 17.49 -8.84
CA SER A 100 -25.99 16.13 -8.29
C SER A 100 -24.64 15.80 -7.62
N LEU A 101 -23.58 16.57 -7.89
CA LEU A 101 -22.26 16.36 -7.31
C LEU A 101 -22.07 17.01 -5.94
N ARG A 102 -23.09 17.71 -5.41
CA ARG A 102 -23.00 18.48 -4.15
C ARG A 102 -22.36 17.69 -3.01
N GLU A 103 -22.82 16.47 -2.76
CA GLU A 103 -22.30 15.65 -1.65
C GLU A 103 -20.84 15.25 -1.82
N ARG A 104 -20.37 15.12 -3.08
CA ARG A 104 -18.99 14.77 -3.40
C ARG A 104 -18.05 15.97 -3.38
N VAL A 105 -18.55 17.16 -3.72
CA VAL A 105 -17.78 18.41 -3.75
C VAL A 105 -17.72 19.07 -2.37
N GLN A 106 -18.70 18.85 -1.51
CA GLN A 106 -18.75 19.48 -0.19
C GLN A 106 -17.49 19.22 0.67
N PRO A 107 -16.92 17.99 0.73
CA PRO A 107 -15.66 17.76 1.43
C PRO A 107 -14.47 18.54 0.87
N LEU A 108 -14.41 18.76 -0.45
CA LEU A 108 -13.35 19.56 -1.10
C LEU A 108 -13.46 21.02 -0.68
N ILE A 109 -14.68 21.57 -0.70
CA ILE A 109 -14.95 22.94 -0.24
C ILE A 109 -14.52 23.10 1.23
N THR A 110 -14.98 22.22 2.11
CA THR A 110 -14.65 22.28 3.54
C THR A 110 -13.15 22.08 3.81
N GLY A 111 -12.47 21.25 3.01
CA GLY A 111 -11.05 20.96 3.15
C GLY A 111 -10.10 21.96 2.45
N ALA A 112 -10.62 22.88 1.64
CA ALA A 112 -9.82 23.73 0.76
C ALA A 112 -8.82 24.61 1.55
N ASP A 113 -9.26 25.24 2.63
CA ASP A 113 -8.39 26.11 3.44
C ASP A 113 -7.25 25.34 4.12
N ALA A 114 -7.53 24.12 4.57
CA ALA A 114 -6.51 23.26 5.16
C ALA A 114 -5.47 22.82 4.10
N ALA A 115 -5.92 22.48 2.89
CA ALA A 115 -5.05 22.15 1.77
C ALA A 115 -4.16 23.35 1.37
N ARG A 116 -4.76 24.55 1.26
CA ARG A 116 -4.00 25.78 0.99
C ARG A 116 -2.99 26.10 2.09
N ALA A 117 -3.38 25.98 3.35
CA ALA A 117 -2.47 26.22 4.46
C ALA A 117 -1.27 25.26 4.44
N ASP A 118 -1.48 23.99 4.07
CA ASP A 118 -0.38 23.03 3.91
C ASP A 118 0.57 23.41 2.77
N LEU A 119 0.03 23.76 1.60
CA LEU A 119 0.83 24.20 0.46
C LEU A 119 1.60 25.50 0.74
N VAL A 120 0.97 26.48 1.39
CA VAL A 120 1.63 27.73 1.82
C VAL A 120 2.81 27.44 2.75
N ARG A 121 2.65 26.52 3.72
CA ARG A 121 3.76 26.13 4.62
C ARG A 121 4.91 25.47 3.84
N ARG A 122 4.59 24.61 2.87
CA ARG A 122 5.60 23.90 2.06
C ARG A 122 6.36 24.86 1.14
N MET A 123 5.66 25.80 0.50
CA MET A 123 6.27 26.79 -0.39
C MET A 123 6.99 27.91 0.38
N GLY A 124 6.73 28.05 1.69
CA GLY A 124 7.31 29.11 2.53
C GLY A 124 6.84 30.52 2.17
N ARG A 125 5.73 30.64 1.43
CA ARG A 125 5.15 31.91 0.97
C ARG A 125 3.66 31.77 0.67
N PRO A 126 2.91 32.89 0.63
CA PRO A 126 1.55 32.88 0.11
C PRO A 126 1.51 32.42 -1.35
N VAL A 127 0.63 31.46 -1.63
CA VAL A 127 0.32 30.88 -2.95
C VAL A 127 -1.18 30.66 -3.06
N LEU A 128 -1.66 30.28 -4.25
CA LEU A 128 -3.08 30.08 -4.55
C LEU A 128 -3.84 31.38 -4.29
N GLY A 129 -3.40 32.46 -4.94
CA GLY A 129 -4.00 33.78 -4.79
C GLY A 129 -5.45 33.82 -5.28
N LYS A 130 -5.71 33.15 -6.41
CA LYS A 130 -7.04 32.97 -6.99
C LYS A 130 -7.08 31.67 -7.78
N VAL A 131 -8.03 30.80 -7.43
CA VAL A 131 -8.21 29.51 -8.10
C VAL A 131 -9.67 29.33 -8.49
N THR A 132 -9.94 28.80 -9.68
CA THR A 132 -11.27 28.33 -10.08
C THR A 132 -11.22 26.83 -10.30
N VAL A 133 -12.19 26.09 -9.76
CA VAL A 133 -12.27 24.64 -9.83
C VAL A 133 -13.60 24.23 -10.44
N TYR A 134 -13.59 23.55 -11.58
CA TYR A 134 -14.79 22.90 -12.10
C TYR A 134 -14.76 21.40 -11.84
N VAL A 135 -15.89 20.87 -11.40
CA VAL A 135 -16.06 19.43 -11.17
C VAL A 135 -17.12 18.89 -12.13
N ALA A 136 -16.68 18.00 -13.00
CA ALA A 136 -17.49 17.28 -13.97
C ALA A 136 -17.89 15.90 -13.45
N ARG A 137 -18.96 15.33 -14.01
CA ARG A 137 -19.40 13.96 -13.75
C ARG A 137 -18.47 12.96 -14.42
N THR A 138 -18.11 13.21 -15.67
CA THR A 138 -17.38 12.26 -16.50
C THR A 138 -16.18 12.92 -17.16
N PRO A 139 -15.18 12.14 -17.62
CA PRO A 139 -14.07 12.65 -18.42
C PRO A 139 -14.53 13.39 -19.69
N GLY A 140 -15.63 12.95 -20.30
CA GLY A 140 -16.21 13.61 -21.49
C GLY A 140 -16.80 14.99 -21.18
N GLU A 141 -17.53 15.12 -20.06
CA GLU A 141 -18.00 16.43 -19.60
C GLU A 141 -16.82 17.32 -19.21
N MET A 142 -15.81 16.78 -18.51
CA MET A 142 -14.58 17.51 -18.18
C MET A 142 -13.89 18.07 -19.43
N ALA A 143 -13.79 17.29 -20.50
CA ALA A 143 -13.21 17.74 -21.76
C ALA A 143 -13.99 18.89 -22.40
N SER A 144 -15.33 18.92 -22.25
CA SER A 144 -16.16 20.03 -22.73
C SER A 144 -16.01 21.32 -21.91
N LEU A 145 -15.46 21.23 -20.70
CA LEU A 145 -15.18 22.36 -19.80
C LEU A 145 -13.74 22.88 -19.92
N ALA A 146 -12.93 22.27 -20.79
CA ALA A 146 -11.58 22.74 -21.09
C ALA A 146 -11.61 24.14 -21.72
N PRO A 147 -10.63 25.00 -21.41
CA PRO A 147 -10.39 26.22 -22.18
C PRO A 147 -10.16 25.91 -23.66
N GLU A 148 -10.63 26.80 -24.53
CA GLU A 148 -10.41 26.67 -25.96
C GLU A 148 -8.91 26.69 -26.31
N GLY A 149 -8.50 25.83 -27.25
CA GLY A 149 -7.11 25.77 -27.73
C GLY A 149 -6.12 25.11 -26.77
N ALA A 150 -6.56 24.56 -25.64
CA ALA A 150 -5.69 23.94 -24.65
C ALA A 150 -6.20 22.55 -24.20
N PRO A 151 -6.19 21.56 -25.12
CA PRO A 151 -6.62 20.21 -24.80
C PRO A 151 -5.66 19.56 -23.79
N PHE A 152 -6.22 18.70 -22.94
CA PHE A 152 -5.49 17.88 -21.99
C PHE A 152 -5.60 16.39 -22.37
N PRO A 153 -4.77 15.50 -21.83
CA PRO A 153 -4.86 14.08 -22.16
C PRO A 153 -6.19 13.48 -21.69
N ARG A 154 -6.84 12.72 -22.57
CA ARG A 154 -8.17 12.15 -22.31
C ARG A 154 -8.23 11.19 -21.13
N TYR A 155 -7.09 10.67 -20.69
CA TYR A 155 -7.00 9.73 -19.57
C TYR A 155 -6.92 10.42 -18.20
N ALA A 156 -6.70 11.75 -18.16
CA ALA A 156 -6.48 12.49 -16.91
C ALA A 156 -7.76 12.52 -16.05
N ALA A 157 -7.60 12.29 -14.75
CA ALA A 157 -8.68 12.35 -13.77
C ALA A 157 -8.88 13.75 -13.17
N GLY A 158 -7.88 14.62 -13.38
CA GLY A 158 -7.88 16.05 -13.10
C GLY A 158 -6.85 16.74 -14.00
N VAL A 159 -6.94 18.05 -14.11
CA VAL A 159 -5.92 18.87 -14.79
C VAL A 159 -5.86 20.27 -14.20
N ALA A 160 -4.64 20.75 -13.97
CA ALA A 160 -4.33 22.12 -13.61
C ALA A 160 -3.80 22.94 -14.81
N TYR A 161 -4.51 24.01 -15.11
CA TYR A 161 -4.07 25.11 -15.97
C TYR A 161 -3.45 26.19 -15.06
N SER A 162 -2.23 25.95 -14.61
CA SER A 162 -1.59 26.76 -13.57
C SER A 162 -1.47 28.25 -13.92
N ASP A 163 -1.18 28.58 -15.18
CA ASP A 163 -1.03 29.96 -15.68
C ASP A 163 -2.26 30.85 -15.41
N ILE A 164 -3.44 30.24 -15.40
CA ILE A 164 -4.73 30.92 -15.21
C ILE A 164 -5.41 30.54 -13.89
N GLY A 165 -4.74 29.76 -13.04
CA GLY A 165 -5.29 29.29 -11.77
C GLY A 165 -6.59 28.49 -11.94
N PHE A 166 -6.67 27.63 -12.94
CA PHE A 166 -7.87 26.86 -13.24
C PHE A 166 -7.64 25.36 -13.09
N VAL A 167 -8.55 24.69 -12.41
CA VAL A 167 -8.50 23.25 -12.16
C VAL A 167 -9.79 22.60 -12.66
N LEU A 168 -9.65 21.51 -13.41
CA LEU A 168 -10.75 20.65 -13.81
C LEU A 168 -10.62 19.30 -13.12
N LEU A 169 -11.73 18.77 -12.62
CA LEU A 169 -11.81 17.47 -11.98
C LEU A 169 -12.96 16.65 -12.58
N THR A 170 -12.82 15.33 -12.61
CA THR A 170 -13.92 14.40 -12.90
C THR A 170 -14.21 13.50 -11.70
N LEU A 171 -15.48 13.15 -11.47
CA LEU A 171 -15.85 12.17 -10.44
C LEU A 171 -15.47 10.73 -10.80
N HIS A 172 -15.41 10.43 -12.09
CA HIS A 172 -15.12 9.09 -12.56
C HIS A 172 -13.78 9.08 -13.28
N PRO A 173 -12.85 8.19 -12.88
CA PRO A 173 -11.64 7.96 -13.65
C PRO A 173 -12.00 7.33 -15.00
N VAL A 174 -11.06 7.41 -15.94
CA VAL A 174 -11.23 6.80 -17.26
C VAL A 174 -11.14 5.28 -17.19
N ASP A 175 -10.32 4.75 -16.29
CA ASP A 175 -10.28 3.32 -15.95
C ASP A 175 -11.18 3.05 -14.73
N PRO A 176 -12.27 2.27 -14.88
CA PRO A 176 -13.18 1.92 -13.78
C PRO A 176 -12.52 1.18 -12.61
N ASN A 177 -11.38 0.52 -12.84
CA ASN A 177 -10.65 -0.21 -11.81
C ASN A 177 -9.58 0.65 -11.11
N ALA A 178 -9.34 1.87 -11.60
CA ALA A 178 -8.41 2.78 -10.97
C ALA A 178 -8.96 3.27 -9.64
N ARG A 179 -8.09 3.33 -8.62
CA ARG A 179 -8.41 3.99 -7.36
C ARG A 179 -8.57 5.49 -7.64
N HIS A 180 -9.74 6.04 -7.35
CA HIS A 180 -10.03 7.45 -7.59
C HIS A 180 -10.57 8.09 -6.32
N ASP A 181 -9.76 8.94 -5.71
CA ASP A 181 -10.17 9.79 -4.59
C ASP A 181 -10.13 11.24 -5.07
N LEU A 182 -11.31 11.83 -5.23
CA LEU A 182 -11.47 13.20 -5.70
C LEU A 182 -10.71 14.22 -4.82
N GLY A 183 -10.59 13.96 -3.52
CA GLY A 183 -9.85 14.81 -2.59
C GLY A 183 -8.33 14.66 -2.71
N GLU A 184 -7.82 13.49 -3.11
CA GLU A 184 -6.42 13.30 -3.49
C GLU A 184 -6.13 14.05 -4.80
N VAL A 185 -6.93 13.83 -5.85
CA VAL A 185 -6.77 14.51 -7.15
C VAL A 185 -6.87 16.03 -6.99
N PHE A 186 -7.83 16.54 -6.23
CA PHE A 186 -7.94 17.97 -5.97
C PHE A 186 -6.67 18.56 -5.33
N ARG A 187 -6.09 17.88 -4.34
CA ARG A 187 -4.84 18.34 -3.70
C ARG A 187 -3.63 18.21 -4.63
N HIS A 188 -3.63 17.20 -5.51
CA HIS A 188 -2.64 17.03 -6.57
C HIS A 188 -2.67 18.26 -7.51
N GLU A 189 -3.83 18.58 -8.07
CA GLU A 189 -3.97 19.72 -8.99
C GLU A 189 -3.67 21.07 -8.31
N LEU A 190 -4.09 21.26 -7.06
CA LEU A 190 -3.74 22.46 -6.31
C LEU A 190 -2.22 22.61 -6.10
N ALA A 191 -1.49 21.50 -5.95
CA ALA A 191 -0.05 21.56 -5.77
C ALA A 191 0.67 22.07 -7.03
N HIS A 192 0.18 21.72 -8.22
CA HIS A 192 0.70 22.28 -9.48
C HIS A 192 0.50 23.79 -9.56
N VAL A 193 -0.70 24.29 -9.26
CA VAL A 193 -0.98 25.73 -9.24
C VAL A 193 -0.13 26.43 -8.18
N ALA A 194 -0.01 25.83 -6.98
CA ALA A 194 0.79 26.39 -5.90
C ALA A 194 2.28 26.48 -6.24
N LEU A 195 2.84 25.46 -6.91
CA LEU A 195 4.23 25.49 -7.34
C LEU A 195 4.45 26.58 -8.39
N HIS A 196 3.58 26.62 -9.40
CA HIS A 196 3.61 27.65 -10.44
C HIS A 196 3.58 29.06 -9.85
N ASP A 197 2.65 29.33 -8.92
CA ASP A 197 2.60 30.61 -8.18
C ASP A 197 3.90 30.88 -7.41
N ALA A 198 4.45 29.85 -6.74
CA ALA A 198 5.64 30.00 -5.92
C ALA A 198 6.87 30.44 -6.72
N VAL A 199 6.99 29.95 -7.95
CA VAL A 199 8.11 30.23 -8.87
C VAL A 199 7.79 31.30 -9.92
N ASP A 200 6.61 31.94 -9.86
CA ASP A 200 6.16 32.98 -10.80
C ASP A 200 6.11 32.50 -12.26
N GLY A 201 5.61 31.27 -12.45
CA GLY A 201 5.50 30.62 -13.76
C GLY A 201 6.82 30.24 -14.41
N ARG A 202 7.94 30.36 -13.69
CA ARG A 202 9.23 29.91 -14.19
C ARG A 202 9.31 28.40 -14.27
N PRO A 203 10.04 27.87 -15.26
CA PRO A 203 10.11 26.44 -15.47
C PRO A 203 10.83 25.73 -14.33
N VAL A 204 10.38 24.51 -14.06
CA VAL A 204 10.98 23.58 -13.12
C VAL A 204 11.05 22.19 -13.76
N PRO A 205 11.95 21.30 -13.29
CA PRO A 205 11.97 19.92 -13.73
C PRO A 205 10.62 19.24 -13.56
N ARG A 206 10.24 18.39 -14.53
CA ARG A 206 9.00 17.63 -14.48
C ARG A 206 8.90 16.77 -13.22
N TRP A 207 9.96 16.07 -12.85
CA TRP A 207 9.99 15.28 -11.62
C TRP A 207 9.72 16.11 -10.35
N LEU A 208 10.11 17.40 -10.32
CA LEU A 208 9.84 18.26 -9.17
C LEU A 208 8.35 18.63 -9.13
N ASN A 209 7.78 18.99 -10.27
CA ASN A 209 6.36 19.36 -10.37
C ASN A 209 5.44 18.19 -10.01
N GLU A 210 5.62 17.05 -10.66
CA GLU A 210 4.85 15.82 -10.45
C GLU A 210 5.09 15.24 -9.05
N GLY A 211 6.35 15.21 -8.62
CA GLY A 211 6.73 14.69 -7.31
C GLY A 211 6.12 15.48 -6.17
N LEU A 212 6.09 16.82 -6.28
CA LEU A 212 5.46 17.66 -5.28
C LEU A 212 3.94 17.45 -5.24
N ALA A 213 3.30 17.29 -6.40
CA ALA A 213 1.87 17.07 -6.47
C ALA A 213 1.47 15.73 -5.83
N VAL A 214 2.16 14.64 -6.15
CA VAL A 214 1.96 13.32 -5.51
C VAL A 214 2.29 13.38 -4.01
N PHE A 215 3.37 14.07 -3.64
CA PHE A 215 3.78 14.17 -2.23
C PHE A 215 2.76 14.96 -1.38
N ALA A 216 2.20 16.04 -1.92
CA ALA A 216 1.21 16.88 -1.23
C ALA A 216 -0.19 16.24 -1.20
N SER A 217 -0.56 15.50 -2.24
CA SER A 217 -1.83 14.77 -2.30
C SER A 217 -1.82 13.50 -1.43
N GLY A 218 -0.65 12.91 -1.15
CA GLY A 218 -0.57 11.63 -0.46
C GLY A 218 -1.14 10.45 -1.27
N GLU A 219 -1.39 10.69 -2.56
CA GLU A 219 -1.98 9.74 -3.50
C GLU A 219 -1.20 8.43 -3.53
N GLY A 220 -1.92 7.32 -3.32
CA GLY A 220 -1.36 5.99 -3.47
C GLY A 220 -0.15 5.71 -2.56
N SER A 221 0.04 6.45 -1.46
CA SER A 221 1.27 6.42 -0.64
C SER A 221 1.81 5.02 -0.32
N VAL A 222 0.94 4.05 0.01
CA VAL A 222 1.34 2.66 0.27
C VAL A 222 1.79 1.93 -1.00
N THR A 223 1.02 2.05 -2.08
CA THR A 223 1.36 1.42 -3.37
C THR A 223 2.65 2.03 -3.94
N ARG A 224 2.82 3.36 -3.85
CA ARG A 224 4.04 4.06 -4.29
C ARG A 224 5.24 3.64 -3.46
N LEU A 225 5.08 3.46 -2.14
CA LEU A 225 6.12 2.92 -1.28
C LEU A 225 6.56 1.51 -1.71
N GLN A 226 5.60 0.64 -2.04
CA GLN A 226 5.88 -0.70 -2.58
C GLN A 226 6.60 -0.64 -3.92
N THR A 227 6.10 0.17 -4.87
CA THR A 227 6.73 0.37 -6.19
C THR A 227 8.16 0.84 -6.03
N LEU A 228 8.40 1.84 -5.18
CA LEU A 228 9.74 2.38 -4.95
C LEU A 228 10.67 1.35 -4.29
N TRP A 229 10.17 0.58 -3.32
CA TRP A 229 10.91 -0.52 -2.71
C TRP A 229 11.33 -1.56 -3.74
N THR A 230 10.39 -2.05 -4.56
CA THR A 230 10.65 -3.05 -5.61
C THR A 230 11.68 -2.52 -6.61
N ALA A 231 11.50 -1.29 -7.11
CA ALA A 231 12.42 -0.69 -8.06
C ALA A 231 13.83 -0.46 -7.47
N THR A 232 13.93 -0.15 -6.17
CA THR A 232 15.21 0.01 -5.47
C THR A 232 15.94 -1.32 -5.37
N VAL A 233 15.25 -2.40 -4.97
CA VAL A 233 15.84 -3.75 -4.84
C VAL A 233 16.22 -4.33 -6.21
N ALA A 234 15.40 -4.09 -7.24
CA ALA A 234 15.66 -4.56 -8.59
C ALA A 234 16.72 -3.74 -9.35
N GLY A 235 17.13 -2.57 -8.83
CA GLY A 235 18.05 -1.67 -9.52
C GLY A 235 17.42 -0.94 -10.71
N GLU A 236 16.09 -0.76 -10.70
CA GLU A 236 15.29 -0.21 -11.81
C GLU A 236 14.92 1.27 -11.61
N LEU A 237 15.48 1.93 -10.60
CA LEU A 237 15.31 3.37 -10.37
C LEU A 237 15.84 4.19 -11.55
N LEU A 238 15.03 5.13 -12.04
CA LEU A 238 15.29 5.91 -13.25
C LEU A 238 16.27 7.07 -12.95
N PRO A 239 17.16 7.47 -13.88
CA PRO A 239 17.99 8.67 -13.64
C PRO A 239 17.15 9.95 -13.61
N LEU A 240 17.44 10.88 -12.68
CA LEU A 240 16.68 12.12 -12.53
C LEU A 240 16.76 13.01 -13.77
N GLN A 241 17.92 13.00 -14.44
CA GLN A 241 18.11 13.72 -15.70
C GLN A 241 17.13 13.26 -16.78
N ARG A 242 16.72 11.98 -16.81
CA ARG A 242 15.69 11.50 -17.76
C ARG A 242 14.31 12.04 -17.39
N LEU A 243 14.02 12.09 -16.08
CA LEU A 243 12.74 12.55 -15.54
C LEU A 243 12.58 14.07 -15.52
N GLU A 244 13.64 14.82 -15.83
CA GLU A 244 13.60 16.28 -15.92
C GLU A 244 12.67 16.76 -17.04
N ARG A 245 12.69 16.06 -18.18
CA ARG A 245 11.92 16.43 -19.37
C ARG A 245 10.72 15.54 -19.63
N THR A 246 10.84 14.23 -19.44
CA THR A 246 9.83 13.24 -19.87
C THR A 246 9.69 12.09 -18.88
N PHE A 247 8.48 11.58 -18.72
CA PHE A 247 8.23 10.32 -18.02
C PHE A 247 8.14 9.17 -19.03
N PRO A 248 8.36 7.92 -18.61
CA PRO A 248 8.12 6.74 -19.44
C PRO A 248 6.67 6.70 -19.95
N THR A 249 6.43 5.90 -20.99
CA THR A 249 5.08 5.73 -21.57
C THR A 249 4.40 4.43 -21.14
N ASP A 250 5.17 3.45 -20.67
CA ASP A 250 4.63 2.20 -20.16
C ASP A 250 4.15 2.34 -18.71
N ALA A 251 3.10 1.62 -18.35
CA ALA A 251 2.46 1.78 -17.04
C ALA A 251 3.39 1.51 -15.84
N VAL A 252 4.34 0.57 -15.99
CA VAL A 252 5.29 0.23 -14.93
C VAL A 252 6.29 1.37 -14.73
N GLY A 253 6.91 1.83 -15.82
CA GLY A 253 7.84 2.94 -15.82
C GLY A 253 7.21 4.24 -15.31
N VAL A 254 5.98 4.56 -15.72
CA VAL A 254 5.21 5.69 -15.19
C VAL A 254 5.03 5.56 -13.67
N SER A 255 4.65 4.37 -13.19
CA SER A 255 4.44 4.15 -11.77
C SER A 255 5.73 4.38 -10.95
N VAL A 256 6.87 3.89 -11.46
CA VAL A 256 8.20 4.10 -10.87
C VAL A 256 8.58 5.58 -10.90
N ALA A 257 8.37 6.28 -12.03
CA ALA A 257 8.71 7.69 -12.18
C ALA A 257 7.99 8.57 -11.15
N TYR A 258 6.67 8.39 -10.98
CA TYR A 258 5.89 9.11 -9.96
C TYR A 258 6.31 8.76 -8.53
N ALA A 259 6.53 7.47 -8.23
CA ALA A 259 6.96 7.04 -6.90
C ALA A 259 8.33 7.62 -6.54
N GLN A 260 9.26 7.63 -7.49
CA GLN A 260 10.58 8.20 -7.35
C GLN A 260 10.52 9.72 -7.20
N ALA A 261 9.80 10.42 -8.08
CA ALA A 261 9.63 11.87 -8.04
C ALA A 261 9.11 12.34 -6.67
N ALA A 262 8.05 11.69 -6.16
CA ALA A 262 7.49 12.00 -4.85
C ALA A 262 8.49 11.80 -3.70
N ASP A 263 9.29 10.74 -3.77
CA ASP A 263 10.27 10.44 -2.71
C ASP A 263 11.52 11.34 -2.76
N VAL A 264 11.93 11.79 -3.95
CA VAL A 264 12.97 12.83 -4.10
C VAL A 264 12.48 14.14 -3.51
N VAL A 265 11.23 14.52 -3.76
CA VAL A 265 10.65 15.73 -3.16
C VAL A 265 10.53 15.59 -1.63
N ARG A 266 10.12 14.42 -1.12
CA ARG A 266 10.18 14.13 0.32
C ARG A 266 11.59 14.30 0.88
N PHE A 267 12.62 13.87 0.16
CA PHE A 267 14.02 14.05 0.54
C PHE A 267 14.42 15.52 0.58
N LEU A 268 14.00 16.33 -0.40
CA LEU A 268 14.30 17.77 -0.45
C LEU A 268 13.56 18.60 0.61
N ILE A 269 12.31 18.23 0.96
CA ILE A 269 11.45 18.97 1.91
C ILE A 269 11.44 18.30 3.30
N ARG A 270 12.45 17.48 3.62
CA ARG A 270 12.58 16.94 4.98
C ARG A 270 12.74 18.08 5.99
N ARG A 271 12.35 17.84 7.25
CA ARG A 271 12.19 18.89 8.29
C ARG A 271 13.42 19.81 8.43
N GLU A 272 14.62 19.26 8.32
CA GLU A 272 15.89 20.00 8.41
C GLU A 272 16.23 20.84 7.18
N ASP A 273 15.63 20.54 6.03
CA ASP A 273 15.92 21.17 4.73
C ASP A 273 14.78 22.03 4.17
N GLN A 274 13.67 22.16 4.89
CA GLN A 274 12.53 22.99 4.44
C GLN A 274 12.96 24.42 4.08
N GLN A 275 13.88 25.02 4.81
CA GLN A 275 14.40 26.35 4.51
C GLN A 275 15.21 26.39 3.20
N ARG A 276 15.97 25.34 2.89
CA ARG A 276 16.72 25.23 1.63
C ARG A 276 15.76 25.09 0.45
N PHE A 277 14.68 24.32 0.62
CA PHE A 277 13.64 24.19 -0.40
C PHE A 277 12.99 25.53 -0.73
N VAL A 278 12.59 26.29 0.29
CA VAL A 278 11.99 27.62 0.12
C VAL A 278 12.97 28.59 -0.55
N GLN A 279 14.25 28.56 -0.17
CA GLN A 279 15.28 29.38 -0.81
C GLN A 279 15.48 29.02 -2.29
N MET A 280 15.44 27.73 -2.63
CA MET A 280 15.51 27.27 -4.01
C MET A 280 14.34 27.82 -4.82
N LEU A 281 13.10 27.71 -4.33
CA LEU A 281 11.93 28.26 -5.01
C LEU A 281 12.00 29.79 -5.18
N GLU A 282 12.45 30.50 -4.16
CA GLU A 282 12.61 31.97 -4.21
C GLU A 282 13.69 32.40 -5.21
N ARG A 283 14.77 31.63 -5.34
CA ARG A 283 15.81 31.86 -6.35
C ARG A 283 15.28 31.62 -7.76
N ILE A 284 14.56 30.51 -7.96
CA ILE A 284 13.90 30.22 -9.23
C ILE A 284 12.99 31.38 -9.57
N ARG A 285 12.08 31.77 -8.67
CA ARG A 285 11.20 32.94 -8.83
C ARG A 285 11.93 34.21 -9.29
N LYS A 286 13.12 34.49 -8.77
CA LYS A 286 13.94 35.66 -9.13
C LYS A 286 14.62 35.56 -10.50
N GLY A 287 14.53 34.43 -11.16
CA GLY A 287 15.07 34.18 -12.50
C GLY A 287 16.33 33.37 -12.55
N GLN A 288 16.70 32.72 -11.44
CA GLN A 288 17.78 31.76 -11.45
C GLN A 288 17.32 30.43 -12.07
N GLU A 289 18.13 29.87 -12.97
CA GLU A 289 17.89 28.53 -13.52
C GLU A 289 17.89 27.46 -12.41
N PHE A 290 17.08 26.41 -12.60
CA PHE A 290 16.86 25.37 -11.58
C PHE A 290 18.15 24.79 -11.02
N ASP A 291 19.08 24.35 -11.88
CA ASP A 291 20.34 23.73 -11.46
C ASP A 291 21.19 24.66 -10.60
N SER A 292 21.20 25.95 -10.94
CA SER A 292 21.94 26.95 -10.17
C SER A 292 21.26 27.23 -8.84
N ALA A 293 19.92 27.29 -8.81
CA ALA A 293 19.15 27.46 -7.59
C ALA A 293 19.29 26.27 -6.63
N LEU A 294 19.32 25.04 -7.16
CA LEU A 294 19.58 23.82 -6.40
C LEU A 294 20.98 23.87 -5.78
N LYS A 295 22.00 24.17 -6.58
CA LYS A 295 23.39 24.28 -6.13
C LYS A 295 23.57 25.34 -5.05
N ASP A 296 22.99 26.51 -5.22
CA ASP A 296 23.16 27.60 -4.24
C ASP A 296 22.39 27.37 -2.93
N SER A 297 21.31 26.57 -2.95
CA SER A 297 20.47 26.35 -1.77
C SER A 297 20.86 25.09 -1.01
N TYR A 298 21.22 24.03 -1.73
CA TYR A 298 21.59 22.73 -1.15
C TYR A 298 23.10 22.48 -1.15
N GLY A 299 23.88 23.15 -2.01
CA GLY A 299 25.27 22.80 -2.26
C GLY A 299 25.42 21.58 -3.17
N LEU A 300 24.34 21.17 -3.85
CA LEU A 300 24.26 19.95 -4.66
C LEU A 300 24.01 20.28 -6.12
N ASP A 301 24.67 19.59 -7.03
CA ASP A 301 24.18 19.48 -8.41
C ASP A 301 23.19 18.31 -8.54
N LEU A 302 22.57 18.16 -9.72
CA LEU A 302 21.56 17.13 -9.94
C LEU A 302 22.11 15.70 -9.75
N ALA A 303 23.37 15.46 -10.13
CA ALA A 303 24.01 14.16 -10.00
C ALA A 303 24.29 13.81 -8.53
N THR A 304 24.75 14.78 -7.75
CA THR A 304 24.99 14.64 -6.31
C THR A 304 23.67 14.45 -5.56
N LEU A 305 22.63 15.21 -5.92
CA LEU A 305 21.27 15.00 -5.40
C LEU A 305 20.80 13.56 -5.66
N GLU A 306 20.94 13.08 -6.90
CA GLU A 306 20.55 11.72 -7.25
C GLU A 306 21.32 10.68 -6.44
N PHE A 307 22.63 10.85 -6.29
CA PHE A 307 23.48 9.96 -5.51
C PHE A 307 23.07 9.90 -4.03
N GLU A 308 22.95 11.06 -3.37
CA GLU A 308 22.57 11.14 -1.96
C GLU A 308 21.16 10.60 -1.70
N TRP A 309 20.21 10.92 -2.58
CA TRP A 309 18.86 10.38 -2.49
C TRP A 309 18.84 8.85 -2.68
N ARG A 310 19.60 8.32 -3.65
CA ARG A 310 19.72 6.87 -3.87
C ARG A 310 20.33 6.17 -2.66
N GLU A 311 21.26 6.82 -1.97
CA GLU A 311 21.80 6.30 -0.72
C GLU A 311 20.75 6.29 0.40
N ASP A 312 19.97 7.36 0.58
CA ASP A 312 18.87 7.44 1.54
C ASP A 312 17.82 6.36 1.32
N VAL A 313 17.34 6.21 0.08
CA VAL A 313 16.31 5.22 -0.27
C VAL A 313 16.82 3.79 -0.10
N SER A 314 18.08 3.54 -0.48
CA SER A 314 18.71 2.24 -0.27
C SER A 314 18.84 1.92 1.21
N ARG A 315 19.27 2.87 2.05
CA ARG A 315 19.36 2.65 3.52
C ARG A 315 18.00 2.34 4.14
N ARG A 316 16.93 3.00 3.70
CA ARG A 316 15.55 2.75 4.17
C ARG A 316 15.03 1.35 3.82
N TYR A 317 15.46 0.77 2.70
CA TYR A 317 14.91 -0.49 2.19
C TYR A 317 15.84 -1.70 2.35
N THR A 318 17.16 -1.50 2.32
CA THR A 318 18.17 -2.56 2.44
C THR A 318 18.42 -2.98 3.90
N PHE A 319 17.95 -2.22 4.89
CA PHE A 319 18.04 -2.62 6.31
C PHE A 319 17.08 -3.77 6.68
N TRP A 320 15.95 -3.90 5.97
CA TRP A 320 14.95 -4.94 6.28
C TRP A 320 15.45 -6.37 6.00
N PRO A 321 16.15 -6.66 4.88
CA PRO A 321 16.84 -7.94 4.68
C PRO A 321 17.96 -8.23 5.66
N ALA A 322 18.60 -7.22 6.27
CA ALA A 322 19.64 -7.45 7.28
C ALA A 322 19.02 -7.89 8.62
N LEU A 323 17.90 -7.27 9.03
CA LEU A 323 17.12 -7.68 10.21
C LEU A 323 16.45 -9.05 10.03
N PHE A 324 15.99 -9.36 8.83
CA PHE A 324 15.41 -10.66 8.46
C PHE A 324 16.39 -11.58 7.74
N SER A 325 17.69 -11.28 7.82
CA SER A 325 18.72 -12.21 7.36
C SER A 325 18.47 -13.50 8.14
N GLY A 326 18.38 -14.64 7.45
CA GLY A 326 17.81 -15.87 8.00
C GLY A 326 18.33 -16.22 9.40
N SER A 327 19.58 -15.87 9.70
CA SER A 327 20.25 -15.98 10.99
C SER A 327 19.46 -15.44 12.20
N VAL A 328 18.82 -14.27 12.13
CA VAL A 328 18.12 -13.66 13.30
C VAL A 328 16.77 -14.34 13.54
N VAL A 329 16.04 -14.67 12.48
CA VAL A 329 14.78 -15.40 12.55
C VAL A 329 15.02 -16.83 13.09
N TRP A 330 16.06 -17.51 12.59
CA TRP A 330 16.47 -18.81 13.09
C TRP A 330 16.95 -18.76 14.55
N ALA A 331 17.73 -17.73 14.95
CA ALA A 331 18.15 -17.55 16.33
C ALA A 331 16.96 -17.33 17.28
N GLY A 332 15.97 -16.53 16.87
CA GLY A 332 14.73 -16.33 17.63
C GLY A 332 13.90 -17.62 17.76
N ALA A 333 13.78 -18.38 16.67
CA ALA A 333 13.08 -19.67 16.68
C ALA A 333 13.77 -20.70 17.58
N ILE A 334 15.11 -20.78 17.54
CA ILE A 334 15.91 -21.64 18.43
C ILE A 334 15.74 -21.19 19.89
N GLY A 335 15.77 -19.88 20.17
CA GLY A 335 15.57 -19.34 21.52
C GLY A 335 14.19 -19.70 22.09
N LEU A 336 13.12 -19.54 21.30
CA LEU A 336 11.77 -19.94 21.66
C LEU A 336 11.63 -21.45 21.88
N PHE A 337 12.28 -22.25 21.04
CA PHE A 337 12.31 -23.71 21.19
C PHE A 337 13.01 -24.13 22.49
N VAL A 338 14.19 -23.59 22.78
CA VAL A 338 14.93 -23.86 24.03
C VAL A 338 14.13 -23.40 25.25
N TRP A 339 13.47 -22.24 25.19
CA TRP A 339 12.62 -21.74 26.27
C TRP A 339 11.40 -22.66 26.50
N ALA A 340 10.70 -23.06 25.44
CA ALA A 340 9.57 -23.98 25.53
C ALA A 340 9.99 -25.35 26.07
N TRP A 341 11.13 -25.88 25.64
CA TRP A 341 11.71 -27.12 26.14
C TRP A 341 12.06 -27.03 27.63
N ARG A 342 12.74 -25.96 28.07
CA ARG A 342 13.05 -25.73 29.50
C ARG A 342 11.79 -25.63 30.34
N ARG A 343 10.76 -24.93 29.85
CA ARG A 343 9.47 -24.81 30.56
C ARG A 343 8.74 -26.14 30.64
N ARG A 344 8.80 -26.96 29.59
CA ARG A 344 8.22 -28.31 29.57
C ARG A 344 8.96 -29.23 30.55
N LYS A 345 10.29 -29.20 30.56
CA LYS A 345 11.12 -30.00 31.46
C LYS A 345 10.84 -29.69 32.93
N LYS A 346 10.83 -28.41 33.32
CA LYS A 346 10.47 -28.00 34.70
C LYS A 346 9.07 -28.45 35.12
N ARG A 347 8.10 -28.44 34.22
CA ARG A 347 6.73 -28.91 34.51
C ARG A 347 6.67 -30.43 34.70
N ALA A 348 7.45 -31.19 33.92
CA ALA A 348 7.54 -32.64 34.05
C ALA A 348 8.17 -33.03 35.40
N GLU A 349 9.26 -32.36 35.81
CA GLU A 349 9.91 -32.59 37.10
C GLU A 349 8.96 -32.32 38.29
N VAL A 350 8.19 -31.23 38.25
CA VAL A 350 7.19 -30.92 39.30
C VAL A 350 6.05 -31.94 39.32
N THR A 351 5.67 -32.49 38.17
CA THR A 351 4.61 -33.50 38.08
C THR A 351 5.10 -34.84 38.65
N LEU A 352 6.32 -35.25 38.32
CA LEU A 352 6.93 -36.47 38.85
C LEU A 352 7.11 -36.38 40.38
N ALA A 353 7.64 -35.25 40.87
CA ALA A 353 7.80 -35.01 42.31
C ALA A 353 6.48 -34.93 43.08
N ARG A 354 5.35 -34.70 42.40
CA ARG A 354 4.01 -34.77 42.99
C ARG A 354 3.54 -36.21 43.09
N TRP A 355 3.69 -37.00 42.03
CA TRP A 355 3.33 -38.42 42.02
C TRP A 355 4.14 -39.21 43.04
N GLU A 356 5.44 -38.94 43.19
CA GLU A 356 6.28 -39.57 44.22
C GLU A 356 5.77 -39.32 45.65
N ARG A 357 5.18 -38.15 45.93
CA ARG A 357 4.59 -37.84 47.25
C ARG A 357 3.23 -38.51 47.45
N GLU A 358 2.42 -38.57 46.40
CA GLU A 358 1.12 -39.23 46.42
C GLU A 358 1.31 -40.75 46.62
N GLU A 359 2.24 -41.37 45.89
CA GLU A 359 2.61 -42.79 46.08
C GLU A 359 3.15 -43.06 47.48
N ALA A 360 4.06 -42.23 47.99
CA ALA A 360 4.57 -42.40 49.36
C ALA A 360 3.48 -42.29 50.43
N ALA A 361 2.48 -41.42 50.23
CA ALA A 361 1.34 -41.28 51.14
C ALA A 361 0.38 -42.47 51.05
N GLU A 362 0.14 -42.99 49.84
CA GLU A 362 -0.67 -44.20 49.64
C GLU A 362 -0.02 -45.44 50.25
N ASP A 363 1.30 -45.59 50.10
CA ASP A 363 2.03 -46.71 50.69
C ASP A 363 2.02 -46.67 52.22
N GLU A 364 2.15 -45.47 52.82
CA GLU A 364 2.00 -45.28 54.26
C GLU A 364 0.58 -45.62 54.74
N LEU A 365 -0.46 -45.21 54.00
CA LEU A 365 -1.83 -45.55 54.33
C LEU A 365 -2.09 -47.06 54.24
N ARG A 366 -1.60 -47.72 53.18
CA ARG A 366 -1.67 -49.18 53.02
C ARG A 366 -0.94 -49.92 54.13
N ARG A 367 0.20 -49.39 54.59
CA ARG A 367 0.92 -49.94 55.74
C ARG A 367 0.07 -49.86 57.02
N ARG A 368 -0.49 -48.68 57.32
CA ARG A 368 -1.36 -48.47 58.48
C ARG A 368 -2.64 -49.32 58.45
N LEU A 369 -3.24 -49.48 57.27
CA LEU A 369 -4.42 -50.35 57.11
C LEU A 369 -4.07 -51.82 57.38
N ARG A 370 -2.92 -52.31 56.89
CA ARG A 370 -2.42 -53.66 57.20
C ARG A 370 -2.13 -53.84 58.70
N GLU A 371 -1.55 -52.84 59.35
CA GLU A 371 -1.32 -52.86 60.81
C GLU A 371 -2.65 -52.84 61.60
N ALA A 372 -3.63 -52.05 61.16
CA ALA A 372 -4.95 -51.98 61.78
C ALA A 372 -5.78 -53.27 61.59
N GLU A 373 -5.64 -53.94 60.44
CA GLU A 373 -6.24 -55.26 60.21
C GLU A 373 -5.57 -56.35 61.04
N ALA A 374 -4.24 -56.31 61.20
CA ALA A 374 -3.52 -57.25 62.07
C ALA A 374 -3.88 -57.09 63.56
N GLY A 375 -4.38 -55.92 63.97
CA GLY A 375 -4.81 -55.62 65.35
C GLY A 375 -6.28 -55.91 65.68
N ARG A 376 -7.13 -56.32 64.72
CA ARG A 376 -8.55 -56.60 64.99
C ARG A 376 -8.75 -58.02 65.55
N VAL A 377 -8.94 -58.11 66.86
CA VAL A 377 -9.49 -59.31 67.52
C VAL A 377 -10.91 -59.54 67.01
N ARG A 378 -11.13 -60.69 66.36
CA ARG A 378 -12.42 -61.11 65.83
C ARG A 378 -13.32 -61.59 66.98
N ILE A 379 -14.18 -60.72 67.51
CA ILE A 379 -15.20 -61.13 68.49
C ILE A 379 -16.34 -61.82 67.73
N VAL A 380 -16.42 -63.15 67.88
CA VAL A 380 -17.52 -63.96 67.36
C VAL A 380 -18.62 -64.03 68.43
N ILE A 381 -19.72 -63.31 68.23
CA ILE A 381 -20.92 -63.48 69.06
C ILE A 381 -21.78 -64.58 68.42
N ALA A 382 -21.87 -65.73 69.11
CA ALA A 382 -22.68 -66.86 68.71
C ALA A 382 -24.18 -66.49 68.77
N ARG A 383 -24.90 -66.71 67.66
CA ARG A 383 -26.37 -66.71 67.62
C ARG A 383 -26.83 -68.01 66.95
N GLU A 384 -27.58 -68.82 67.68
CA GLU A 384 -28.11 -70.11 67.27
C GLU A 384 -29.22 -70.03 66.20
N PRO A 385 -29.51 -71.15 65.51
CA PRO A 385 -29.80 -71.16 64.08
C PRO A 385 -31.30 -71.04 63.80
N ARG A 386 -31.64 -70.25 62.77
CA ARG A 386 -32.99 -70.26 62.19
C ARG A 386 -32.89 -70.47 60.68
N ALA A 387 -33.36 -71.66 60.29
CA ALA A 387 -33.80 -72.13 58.99
C ALA A 387 -33.31 -71.39 57.74
N GLU A 388 -32.45 -72.11 57.02
CA GLU A 388 -32.12 -71.92 55.60
C GLU A 388 -33.38 -71.69 54.76
N VAL A 389 -33.45 -70.53 54.11
CA VAL A 389 -34.28 -70.31 52.93
C VAL A 389 -33.36 -69.70 51.89
N VAL A 390 -32.90 -70.53 50.96
CA VAL A 390 -32.11 -70.13 49.79
C VAL A 390 -33.01 -69.35 48.84
N PRO A 391 -32.80 -68.03 48.62
CA PRO A 391 -33.51 -67.31 47.57
C PRO A 391 -32.76 -67.55 46.25
N MET A 392 -33.47 -68.17 45.29
CA MET A 392 -33.06 -68.28 43.90
C MET A 392 -32.62 -66.92 43.36
N LYS A 393 -31.41 -66.88 42.81
CA LYS A 393 -30.82 -65.73 42.13
C LYS A 393 -31.58 -65.50 40.80
N PRO A 394 -32.19 -64.33 40.55
CA PRO A 394 -32.72 -64.02 39.23
C PRO A 394 -31.54 -63.81 38.26
N PRO A 395 -31.68 -64.20 36.99
CA PRO A 395 -30.63 -64.03 35.99
C PRO A 395 -30.42 -62.54 35.71
N VAL A 396 -29.15 -62.17 35.57
CA VAL A 396 -28.70 -60.85 35.14
C VAL A 396 -29.03 -60.72 33.65
N GLU A 397 -29.85 -59.73 33.28
CA GLU A 397 -29.97 -59.25 31.90
C GLU A 397 -28.65 -58.61 31.49
N GLU A 398 -27.85 -59.32 30.69
CA GLU A 398 -26.83 -58.69 29.87
C GLU A 398 -27.55 -57.96 28.73
N THR A 399 -27.42 -56.63 28.70
CA THR A 399 -27.91 -55.78 27.62
C THR A 399 -27.13 -56.10 26.33
N GLU A 400 -27.67 -56.98 25.50
CA GLU A 400 -27.13 -57.24 24.16
C GLU A 400 -27.35 -56.02 23.27
N VAL A 401 -26.26 -55.34 22.89
CA VAL A 401 -26.27 -54.30 21.86
C VAL A 401 -26.58 -54.97 20.52
N PRO A 402 -27.62 -54.57 19.77
CA PRO A 402 -27.98 -55.21 18.52
C PRO A 402 -26.85 -55.06 17.49
N ARG A 403 -26.44 -56.18 16.92
CA ARG A 403 -25.44 -56.26 15.85
C ARG A 403 -26.13 -56.54 14.52
N VAL A 404 -25.77 -55.80 13.48
CA VAL A 404 -26.29 -55.97 12.11
C VAL A 404 -25.14 -56.33 11.19
N GLU A 405 -25.36 -57.30 10.31
CA GLU A 405 -24.41 -57.73 9.29
C GLU A 405 -24.65 -56.97 7.98
N HIS A 406 -23.61 -56.32 7.45
CA HIS A 406 -23.62 -55.69 6.14
C HIS A 406 -22.29 -55.99 5.44
N ASP A 407 -22.35 -56.45 4.18
CA ASP A 407 -21.18 -56.86 3.37
C ASP A 407 -20.21 -57.84 4.06
N GLY A 408 -20.76 -58.82 4.80
CA GLY A 408 -19.99 -59.90 5.43
C GLY A 408 -19.16 -59.47 6.64
N ARG A 409 -19.46 -58.33 7.25
CA ARG A 409 -18.84 -57.86 8.50
C ARG A 409 -19.89 -57.42 9.53
N TRP A 410 -19.60 -57.70 10.80
CA TRP A 410 -20.49 -57.40 11.94
C TRP A 410 -20.23 -55.99 12.49
N HIS A 411 -21.28 -55.19 12.61
CA HIS A 411 -21.23 -53.84 13.18
C HIS A 411 -22.10 -53.76 14.45
N THR A 412 -21.63 -53.03 15.46
CA THR A 412 -22.39 -52.70 16.70
C THR A 412 -22.96 -51.29 16.57
N LEU A 413 -24.26 -51.12 16.82
CA LEU A 413 -24.93 -49.82 16.84
C LEU A 413 -24.69 -49.14 18.20
N HIS A 414 -24.04 -47.97 18.21
CA HIS A 414 -23.87 -47.11 19.39
C HIS A 414 -24.79 -45.89 19.31
#